data_AF-A0A534WCT8-F1
#
_entry.id   AF-A0A534WCT8-F1
#
_cell.length_a   1.000
_cell.length_b   1.000
_cell.length_c   1.000
_cell.angle_alpha   90.00
_cell.angle_beta   90.00
_cell.angle_gamma   90.00
#
_symmetry.space_group_name_H-M   'P 1'
#
loop_
_entity.id
_entity.type
_entity.pdbx_description
1 polymer ?
#
loop_
_entity_poly.entity_id
_entity_poly.type
_entity_poly.pdbx_seq_one_letter_code
_entity_poly.pdbx_strand_id
1 'polypeptide(L)'
;MKDWLRLPALHFLLIGGLLFAADAWWRRASRAGEVQAEVPKTIVISAAEIAQLRRQWYAQSGRLPDPGELRAAIDHAIDEEVLYREALARELDRDDEVVRQRLVSVMGFLSDDEKRDATALYRAALELGLDRNDLVVRRHLVQLMRLLARRPEVPRPVTDAELVALLEREPERWQRPAEVTLTHVFLSASRRGSRVDRDARDLLERLLGEHAGADRASALGDPFPLGTEVRHASERDLQRIFG
;
A
#
# COMPACT_ATOMS: atom_id res chain seq x y z
N MET A 1 3.60 -23.55 73.68
CA MET A 1 3.74 -22.49 72.64
C MET A 1 4.74 -22.92 71.54
N LYS A 2 4.69 -24.14 71.02
CA LYS A 2 5.66 -24.60 70.00
C LYS A 2 5.07 -25.62 69.01
N ASP A 3 3.82 -25.39 68.58
CA ASP A 3 3.15 -26.23 67.58
C ASP A 3 3.04 -25.56 66.20
N TRP A 4 3.42 -24.27 66.10
CA TRP A 4 3.38 -23.53 64.84
C TRP A 4 4.49 -23.96 63.86
N LEU A 5 5.58 -24.54 64.38
CA LEU A 5 6.72 -25.07 63.61
C LEU A 5 6.45 -26.44 62.96
N ARG A 6 5.24 -27.00 63.07
CA ARG A 6 4.86 -28.29 62.43
C ARG A 6 3.76 -28.16 61.40
N LEU A 7 3.25 -26.95 61.15
CA LEU A 7 2.20 -26.71 60.16
C LEU A 7 2.83 -26.66 58.76
N PRO A 8 2.54 -27.61 57.85
CA PRO A 8 3.12 -27.62 56.51
C PRO A 8 2.76 -26.37 55.70
N ALA A 9 1.58 -25.78 55.95
CA ALA A 9 1.17 -24.52 55.35
C ALA A 9 2.05 -23.32 55.75
N LEU A 10 2.55 -23.29 57.00
CA LEU A 10 3.43 -22.21 57.46
C LEU A 10 4.80 -22.29 56.77
N HIS A 11 5.31 -23.50 56.55
CA HIS A 11 6.55 -23.73 55.79
C HIS A 11 6.37 -23.33 54.33
N PHE A 12 5.24 -23.70 53.72
CA PHE A 12 4.94 -23.28 52.34
C PHE A 12 4.87 -21.76 52.22
N LEU A 13 4.25 -21.07 53.18
CA LEU A 13 4.15 -19.61 53.18
C LEU A 13 5.50 -18.94 53.46
N LEU A 14 6.31 -19.49 54.38
CA LEU A 14 7.67 -19.00 54.64
C LEU A 14 8.58 -19.21 53.42
N ILE A 15 8.60 -20.41 52.85
CA ILE A 15 9.42 -20.74 51.67
C ILE A 15 8.95 -19.91 50.48
N GLY A 16 7.64 -19.81 50.25
CA GLY A 16 7.06 -19.00 49.18
C GLY A 16 7.37 -17.52 49.35
N GLY A 17 7.26 -16.98 50.57
CA GLY A 17 7.63 -15.61 50.88
C GLY A 17 9.13 -15.35 50.69
N LEU A 18 9.98 -16.31 51.05
CA LEU A 18 11.42 -16.21 50.90
C LEU A 18 11.85 -16.31 49.43
N LEU A 19 11.23 -17.19 48.65
CA LEU A 19 11.40 -17.26 47.20
C LEU A 19 10.90 -15.98 46.51
N PHE A 20 9.74 -15.45 46.91
CA PHE A 20 9.21 -14.21 46.36
C PHE A 20 10.09 -13.01 46.70
N ALA A 21 10.62 -12.94 47.92
CA ALA A 21 11.58 -11.91 48.31
C ALA A 21 12.91 -12.04 47.58
N ALA A 22 13.43 -13.27 47.41
CA ALA A 22 14.64 -13.53 46.64
C ALA A 22 14.46 -13.19 45.16
N ASP A 23 13.32 -13.54 44.57
CA ASP A 23 12.95 -13.22 43.19
C ASP A 23 12.71 -11.72 43.00
N ALA A 24 12.06 -11.04 43.96
CA ALA A 24 11.91 -9.58 43.94
C ALA A 24 13.26 -8.86 44.08
N TRP A 25 14.15 -9.35 44.95
CA TRP A 25 15.49 -8.81 45.13
C TRP A 25 16.38 -9.10 43.91
N TRP A 26 16.30 -10.30 43.34
CA TRP A 26 17.00 -10.66 42.11
C TRP A 26 16.52 -9.79 40.95
N ARG A 27 15.21 -9.66 40.72
CA ARG A 27 14.66 -8.73 39.71
C ARG A 27 15.08 -7.28 39.95
N ARG A 28 15.15 -6.81 41.20
CA ARG A 28 15.62 -5.47 41.55
C ARG A 28 17.12 -5.31 41.25
N ALA A 29 17.93 -6.32 41.52
CA ALA A 29 19.37 -6.34 41.24
C ALA A 29 19.65 -6.48 39.73
N SER A 30 18.88 -7.29 39.01
CA SER A 30 18.93 -7.41 37.55
C SER A 30 18.47 -6.12 36.86
N ARG A 31 17.45 -5.43 37.40
CA ARG A 31 17.04 -4.09 36.95
C ARG A 31 18.04 -2.98 37.31
N ALA A 32 18.96 -3.21 38.25
CA ALA A 32 20.04 -2.26 38.51
C ALA A 32 21.14 -2.33 37.44
N GLY A 33 21.17 -3.40 36.62
CA GLY A 33 22.02 -3.56 35.44
C GLY A 33 21.29 -3.31 34.11
N GLU A 34 19.98 -3.53 34.04
CA GLU A 34 19.15 -2.94 32.98
C GLU A 34 19.01 -1.45 33.26
N VAL A 35 19.93 -0.67 32.72
CA VAL A 35 19.63 0.70 32.33
C VAL A 35 18.40 0.59 31.43
N GLN A 36 17.19 0.74 31.99
CA GLN A 36 16.12 1.39 31.26
C GLN A 36 16.77 2.68 30.82
N ALA A 37 17.26 2.70 29.58
CA ALA A 37 17.76 3.90 28.98
C ALA A 37 16.62 4.89 29.14
N GLU A 38 16.73 5.78 30.12
CA GLU A 38 15.94 7.01 30.12
C GLU A 38 16.18 7.52 28.73
N VAL A 39 15.18 7.38 27.86
CA VAL A 39 15.29 7.81 26.47
C VAL A 39 15.63 9.28 26.60
N PRO A 40 16.88 9.69 26.29
CA PRO A 40 17.31 11.03 26.64
C PRO A 40 16.35 11.97 25.94
N LYS A 41 15.66 12.82 26.72
CA LYS A 41 14.56 13.66 26.19
C LYS A 41 15.04 14.56 25.03
N THR A 42 16.34 14.76 24.94
CA THR A 42 17.02 15.45 23.84
C THR A 42 17.33 14.50 22.69
N ILE A 43 16.82 14.82 21.50
CA ILE A 43 17.25 14.20 20.24
C ILE A 43 18.56 14.86 19.83
N VAL A 44 19.60 14.05 19.63
CA VAL A 44 20.92 14.53 19.19
C VAL A 44 21.18 13.95 17.80
N ILE A 45 21.18 14.82 16.78
CA ILE A 45 21.62 14.45 15.43
C ILE A 45 23.12 14.72 15.35
N SER A 46 23.91 13.65 15.28
CA SER A 46 25.36 13.71 15.29
C SER A 46 25.95 14.26 13.98
N ALA A 47 27.18 14.75 14.03
CA ALA A 47 27.91 15.15 12.82
C ALA A 47 28.08 13.98 11.82
N ALA A 48 28.17 12.75 12.32
CA ALA A 48 28.24 11.55 11.49
C ALA A 48 26.93 11.28 10.73
N GLU A 49 25.78 11.47 11.37
CA GLU A 49 24.46 11.37 10.74
C GLU A 49 24.26 12.48 9.69
N ILE A 50 24.65 13.72 9.99
CA ILE A 50 24.62 14.81 9.01
C ILE A 50 25.48 14.47 7.79
N ALA A 51 26.67 13.90 7.99
CA ALA A 51 27.51 13.45 6.90
C ALA A 51 26.86 12.31 6.09
N GLN A 52 26.13 11.41 6.74
CA GLN A 52 25.36 10.36 6.08
C GLN A 52 24.20 10.92 5.25
N LEU A 53 23.43 11.87 5.78
CA LEU A 53 22.35 12.55 5.05
C LEU A 53 22.89 13.21 3.77
N ARG A 54 24.04 13.88 3.86
CA ARG A 54 24.71 14.48 2.69
C ARG A 54 25.15 13.43 1.66
N ARG A 55 25.69 12.29 2.11
CA ARG A 55 26.06 11.17 1.20
C ARG A 55 24.83 10.58 0.51
N GLN A 56 23.75 10.36 1.24
CA GLN A 56 22.49 9.84 0.69
C GLN A 56 21.90 10.81 -0.34
N TRP A 57 21.90 12.12 -0.04
CA TRP A 57 21.43 13.15 -0.97
C TRP A 57 22.24 13.17 -2.27
N TYR A 58 23.58 13.12 -2.15
CA TYR A 58 24.46 13.08 -3.32
C TYR A 58 24.24 11.82 -4.15
N ALA A 59 24.07 10.66 -3.51
CA ALA A 59 23.81 9.40 -4.21
C ALA A 59 22.51 9.42 -5.01
N GLN A 60 21.49 10.16 -4.55
CA GLN A 60 20.19 10.25 -5.22
C GLN A 60 20.11 11.35 -6.27
N SER A 61 20.70 12.52 -5.99
CA SER A 61 20.54 13.73 -6.82
C SER A 61 21.77 14.07 -7.67
N GLY A 62 22.93 13.46 -7.42
CA GLY A 62 24.19 13.78 -8.07
C GLY A 62 24.83 15.11 -7.65
N ARG A 63 24.24 15.82 -6.68
CA ARG A 63 24.77 17.09 -6.14
C ARG A 63 24.67 17.13 -4.61
N LEU A 64 25.38 18.06 -3.99
CA LEU A 64 25.25 18.28 -2.54
C LEU A 64 23.97 19.07 -2.24
N PRO A 65 23.34 18.84 -1.07
CA PRO A 65 22.21 19.64 -0.63
C PRO A 65 22.66 21.07 -0.32
N ASP A 66 21.83 22.05 -0.68
CA ASP A 66 22.01 23.41 -0.23
C ASP A 66 21.68 23.54 1.28
N PRO A 67 21.96 24.69 1.95
CA PRO A 67 21.71 24.84 3.37
C PRO A 67 20.23 24.67 3.78
N GLY A 68 19.28 25.06 2.94
CA GLY A 68 17.85 24.90 3.19
C GLY A 68 17.41 23.45 3.03
N GLU A 69 17.87 22.78 1.97
CA GLU A 69 17.64 21.35 1.73
C GLU A 69 18.25 20.48 2.84
N LEU A 70 19.46 20.81 3.28
CA LEU A 70 20.10 20.12 4.39
C LEU A 70 19.31 20.30 5.68
N ARG A 71 18.78 21.51 5.94
CA ARG A 71 17.95 21.76 7.11
C ARG A 71 16.67 20.95 7.06
N ALA A 72 15.98 20.93 5.91
CA ALA A 72 14.79 20.10 5.73
C ALA A 72 15.08 18.60 5.92
N ALA A 73 16.24 18.11 5.46
CA ALA A 73 16.65 16.73 5.68
C ALA A 73 16.94 16.42 7.16
N ILE A 74 17.52 17.36 7.90
CA ILE A 74 17.72 17.25 9.35
C ILE A 74 16.38 17.25 10.08
N ASP A 75 15.49 18.18 9.75
CA ASP A 75 14.15 18.27 10.34
C ASP A 75 13.37 16.98 10.11
N HIS A 76 13.44 16.42 8.89
CA HIS A 76 12.85 15.11 8.59
C HIS A 76 13.45 13.98 9.44
N ALA A 77 14.76 13.94 9.61
CA ALA A 77 15.41 12.93 10.44
C ALA A 77 15.00 13.04 11.91
N ILE A 78 14.80 14.27 12.42
CA ILE A 78 14.27 14.52 13.76
C ILE A 78 12.85 13.97 13.88
N ASP A 79 11.97 14.27 12.91
CA ASP A 79 10.60 13.77 12.89
C ASP A 79 10.55 12.23 12.91
N GLU A 80 11.42 11.56 12.15
CA GLU A 80 11.51 10.11 12.16
C GLU A 80 11.95 9.55 13.52
N GLU A 81 12.91 10.20 14.18
CA GLU A 81 13.34 9.82 15.54
C GLU A 81 12.22 10.03 16.56
N VAL A 82 11.47 11.15 16.47
CA VAL A 82 10.30 11.40 17.33
C VAL A 82 9.25 10.31 17.15
N LEU A 83 8.89 10.00 15.90
CA LEU A 83 7.88 8.98 15.58
C LEU A 83 8.31 7.58 16.03
N TYR A 84 9.57 7.24 15.85
CA TYR A 84 10.12 5.96 16.31
C TYR A 84 10.04 5.83 17.84
N ARG A 85 10.45 6.87 18.58
CA ARG A 85 10.37 6.88 20.05
C ARG A 85 8.93 6.79 20.53
N GLU A 86 8.01 7.50 19.89
CA GLU A 86 6.59 7.44 20.24
C GLU A 86 5.99 6.06 19.93
N ALA A 87 6.40 5.42 18.84
CA ALA A 87 6.00 4.05 18.51
C ALA A 87 6.44 3.06 19.59
N LEU A 88 7.68 3.17 20.07
CA LEU A 88 8.18 2.36 21.19
C LEU A 88 7.49 2.67 22.50
N ALA A 89 7.21 3.95 22.79
CA ALA A 89 6.49 4.37 23.99
C ALA A 89 5.05 3.82 24.02
N ARG A 90 4.47 3.57 22.84
CA ARG A 90 3.17 2.93 22.64
C ARG A 90 3.25 1.40 22.50
N GLU A 91 4.44 0.82 22.63
CA GLU A 91 4.71 -0.61 22.50
C GLU A 91 4.23 -1.21 21.16
N LEU A 92 4.28 -0.43 20.07
CA LEU A 92 3.83 -0.87 18.74
C LEU A 92 4.71 -2.01 18.15
N ASP A 93 5.81 -2.35 18.79
CA ASP A 93 6.76 -3.40 18.42
C ASP A 93 6.40 -4.79 19.00
N ARG A 94 5.66 -4.86 20.12
CA ARG A 94 5.53 -6.10 20.90
C ARG A 94 4.62 -7.17 20.31
N ASP A 95 3.55 -6.76 19.64
CA ASP A 95 2.55 -7.65 19.04
C ASP A 95 2.44 -7.48 17.52
N ASP A 96 3.48 -6.91 16.90
CA ASP A 96 3.52 -6.70 15.47
C ASP A 96 4.14 -7.92 14.75
N GLU A 97 3.33 -8.56 13.90
CA GLU A 97 3.74 -9.76 13.17
C GLU A 97 4.86 -9.47 12.15
N VAL A 98 4.92 -8.26 11.58
CA VAL A 98 5.99 -7.88 10.65
C VAL A 98 7.32 -7.76 11.40
N VAL A 99 7.31 -7.15 12.58
CA VAL A 99 8.48 -7.11 13.48
C VAL A 99 8.89 -8.53 13.86
N ARG A 100 7.95 -9.37 14.30
CA ARG A 100 8.24 -10.76 14.67
C ARG A 100 8.89 -11.54 13.53
N GLN A 101 8.29 -11.51 12.35
CA GLN A 101 8.81 -12.21 11.17
C GLN A 101 10.20 -11.68 10.77
N ARG A 102 10.40 -10.36 10.86
CA ARG A 102 11.69 -9.74 10.59
C ARG A 102 12.77 -10.25 11.53
N LEU A 103 12.48 -10.29 12.83
CA LEU A 103 13.42 -10.78 13.85
C LEU A 103 13.75 -12.25 13.68
N VAL A 104 12.75 -13.09 13.41
CA VAL A 104 12.94 -14.51 13.12
C VAL A 104 13.80 -14.70 11.86
N SER A 105 13.54 -13.92 10.81
CA SER A 105 14.31 -13.99 9.57
C SER A 105 15.78 -13.60 9.77
N VAL A 106 16.05 -12.50 10.48
CA VAL A 106 17.43 -12.06 10.74
C VAL A 106 18.17 -13.07 11.63
N MET A 107 17.54 -13.55 12.70
CA MET A 107 18.16 -14.54 13.59
C MET A 107 18.33 -15.90 12.91
N GLY A 108 17.41 -16.28 12.03
CA GLY A 108 17.51 -17.47 11.21
C GLY A 108 18.71 -17.42 10.25
N PHE A 109 19.01 -16.26 9.67
CA PHE A 109 20.21 -16.07 8.86
C PHE A 109 21.51 -16.13 9.67
N LEU A 110 21.51 -15.56 10.87
CA LEU A 110 22.68 -15.55 11.76
C LEU A 110 22.92 -16.88 12.49
N SER A 111 21.92 -17.76 12.51
CA SER A 111 22.03 -19.09 13.12
C SER A 111 22.36 -20.11 12.04
N ASP A 112 23.46 -20.85 12.19
CA ASP A 112 23.83 -21.98 11.30
C ASP A 112 22.87 -23.20 11.42
N ASP A 113 21.80 -23.08 12.20
CA ASP A 113 20.98 -24.19 12.65
C ASP A 113 19.56 -24.07 12.08
N GLU A 114 19.34 -24.73 10.94
CA GLU A 114 18.11 -24.74 10.13
C GLU A 114 16.87 -25.24 10.90
N LYS A 115 17.06 -25.80 12.11
CA LYS A 115 16.02 -26.49 12.90
C LYS A 115 15.51 -25.71 14.12
N ARG A 116 15.96 -24.46 14.34
CA ARG A 116 15.46 -23.68 15.47
C ARG A 116 14.01 -23.27 15.26
N ASP A 117 13.17 -23.54 16.26
CA ASP A 117 11.78 -23.07 16.28
C ASP A 117 11.72 -21.54 16.18
N ALA A 118 10.70 -21.02 15.49
CA ALA A 118 10.50 -19.59 15.27
C ALA A 118 10.39 -18.83 16.60
N THR A 119 9.81 -19.43 17.64
CA THR A 119 9.73 -18.82 18.97
C THR A 119 11.10 -18.67 19.63
N ALA A 120 11.99 -19.65 19.44
CA ALA A 120 13.34 -19.61 19.96
C ALA A 120 14.18 -18.55 19.23
N LEU A 121 14.07 -18.47 17.90
CA LEU A 121 14.72 -17.45 17.09
C LEU A 121 14.26 -16.04 17.46
N TYR A 122 12.96 -15.86 17.67
CA TYR A 122 12.42 -14.57 18.10
C TYR A 122 12.99 -14.12 19.47
N ARG A 123 13.02 -15.02 20.47
CA ARG A 123 13.62 -14.68 21.78
C ARG A 123 15.10 -14.34 21.68
N ALA A 124 15.87 -15.13 20.92
CA ALA A 124 17.29 -14.87 20.71
C ALA A 124 17.52 -13.53 19.98
N ALA A 125 16.65 -13.16 19.04
CA ALA A 125 16.71 -11.87 18.37
C ALA A 125 16.50 -10.69 19.35
N LEU A 126 15.56 -10.84 20.29
CA LEU A 126 15.33 -9.84 21.35
C LEU A 126 16.50 -9.74 22.33
N GLU A 127 17.11 -10.88 22.69
CA GLU A 127 18.33 -10.89 23.54
C GLU A 127 19.49 -10.14 22.89
N LEU A 128 19.58 -10.17 21.56
CA LEU A 128 20.56 -9.41 20.78
C LEU A 128 20.14 -7.96 20.50
N GLY A 129 18.95 -7.54 20.93
CA GLY A 129 18.42 -6.19 20.73
C GLY A 129 18.14 -5.86 19.25
N LEU A 130 17.85 -6.87 18.43
CA LEU A 130 17.59 -6.68 17.00
C LEU A 130 16.28 -5.90 16.74
N ASP A 131 15.34 -5.94 17.67
CA ASP A 131 14.12 -5.11 17.68
C ASP A 131 14.42 -3.60 17.68
N ARG A 132 15.56 -3.19 18.26
CA ARG A 132 15.93 -1.77 18.40
C ARG A 132 16.95 -1.29 17.38
N ASN A 133 17.78 -2.20 16.89
CA ASN A 133 18.93 -1.89 16.04
C ASN A 133 18.71 -2.25 14.55
N ASP A 134 17.60 -2.90 14.21
CA ASP A 134 17.26 -3.20 12.82
C ASP A 134 16.54 -2.02 12.14
N LEU A 135 17.11 -1.53 11.03
CA LEU A 135 16.56 -0.40 10.28
C LEU A 135 15.20 -0.68 9.64
N VAL A 136 14.86 -1.94 9.34
CA VAL A 136 13.55 -2.33 8.79
C VAL A 136 12.49 -2.24 9.88
N VAL A 137 12.79 -2.78 11.07
CA VAL A 137 11.91 -2.65 12.24
C VAL A 137 11.67 -1.17 12.57
N ARG A 138 12.75 -0.38 12.64
CA ARG A 138 12.65 1.08 12.86
C ARG A 138 11.75 1.77 11.83
N ARG A 139 11.94 1.51 10.53
CA ARG A 139 11.11 2.10 9.46
C ARG A 139 9.64 1.70 9.56
N HIS A 140 9.38 0.43 9.88
CA HIS A 140 8.04 -0.10 10.05
C HIS A 140 7.30 0.60 11.20
N LEU A 141 7.95 0.75 12.35
CA LEU A 141 7.39 1.44 13.52
C LEU A 141 7.10 2.93 13.23
N VAL A 142 7.99 3.61 12.52
CA VAL A 142 7.75 4.99 12.06
C VAL A 142 6.52 5.06 11.14
N GLN A 143 6.36 4.09 10.23
CA GLN A 143 5.20 4.03 9.34
C GLN A 143 3.89 3.81 10.10
N LEU A 144 3.87 2.88 11.07
CA LEU A 144 2.72 2.66 11.94
C LEU A 144 2.37 3.93 12.72
N MET A 145 3.36 4.61 13.29
CA MET A 145 3.12 5.84 14.02
C MET A 145 2.60 6.97 13.11
N ARG A 146 3.10 7.09 11.87
CA ARG A 146 2.53 8.03 10.88
C ARG A 146 1.06 7.72 10.58
N LEU A 147 0.71 6.44 10.46
CA LEU A 147 -0.67 6.01 10.23
C LEU A 147 -1.56 6.37 11.42
N LEU A 148 -1.09 6.15 12.65
CA LEU A 148 -1.83 6.49 13.88
C LEU A 148 -1.93 8.00 14.11
N ALA A 149 -0.88 8.75 13.78
CA ALA A 149 -0.84 10.21 13.88
C ALA A 149 -1.72 10.88 12.82
N ARG A 150 -2.00 10.19 11.72
CA ARG A 150 -2.98 10.63 10.73
C ARG A 150 -4.34 10.64 11.41
N ARG A 151 -4.80 11.82 11.82
CA ARG A 151 -6.22 12.02 12.07
C ARG A 151 -6.91 11.70 10.75
N PRO A 152 -7.73 10.64 10.63
CA PRO A 152 -8.67 10.64 9.54
C PRO A 152 -9.47 11.92 9.73
N GLU A 153 -9.35 12.86 8.79
CA GLU A 153 -10.52 13.69 8.50
C GLU A 153 -11.58 12.64 8.20
N VAL A 154 -12.42 12.33 9.19
CA VAL A 154 -13.61 11.51 8.95
C VAL A 154 -14.41 12.41 8.04
N PRO A 155 -14.39 12.19 6.71
CA PRO A 155 -15.05 13.10 5.81
C PRO A 155 -16.51 13.04 6.22
N ARG A 156 -17.15 14.20 6.32
CA ARG A 156 -18.59 14.25 6.52
C ARG A 156 -19.21 13.25 5.52
N PRO A 157 -20.05 12.30 5.96
CA PRO A 157 -20.69 11.38 5.04
C PRO A 157 -21.39 12.21 3.96
N VAL A 158 -21.07 11.92 2.69
CA VAL A 158 -21.70 12.59 1.55
C VAL A 158 -23.19 12.32 1.64
N THR A 159 -23.97 13.38 1.66
CA THR A 159 -25.43 13.28 1.78
C THR A 159 -26.07 12.94 0.46
N ASP A 160 -27.23 12.28 0.50
CA ASP A 160 -28.03 12.00 -0.70
C ASP A 160 -28.32 13.26 -1.51
N ALA A 161 -28.56 14.40 -0.83
CA ALA A 161 -28.76 15.69 -1.50
C ALA A 161 -27.55 16.14 -2.33
N GLU A 162 -26.33 15.89 -1.85
CA GLU A 162 -25.10 16.19 -2.61
C GLU A 162 -24.90 15.23 -3.76
N LEU A 163 -25.27 13.95 -3.59
CA LEU A 163 -25.23 12.97 -4.67
C LEU A 163 -26.20 13.32 -5.79
N VAL A 164 -27.43 13.72 -5.42
CA VAL A 164 -28.44 14.18 -6.38
C VAL A 164 -27.95 15.44 -7.09
N ALA A 165 -27.44 16.44 -6.37
CA ALA A 165 -26.89 17.64 -6.98
C ALA A 165 -25.72 17.36 -7.93
N LEU A 166 -24.86 16.38 -7.61
CA LEU A 166 -23.76 15.96 -8.48
C LEU A 166 -24.26 15.24 -9.74
N LEU A 167 -25.27 14.38 -9.59
CA LEU A 167 -25.90 13.66 -10.70
C LEU A 167 -26.58 14.64 -11.67
N GLU A 168 -27.29 15.64 -11.14
CA GLU A 168 -27.95 16.70 -11.91
C GLU A 168 -26.95 17.64 -12.58
N ARG A 169 -25.77 17.87 -11.96
CA ARG A 169 -24.72 18.72 -12.51
C ARG A 169 -23.97 18.07 -13.67
N GLU A 170 -23.77 16.75 -13.61
CA GLU A 170 -22.93 16.01 -14.57
C GLU A 170 -23.69 14.88 -15.29
N PRO A 171 -24.91 15.10 -15.83
CA PRO A 171 -25.75 14.02 -16.34
C PRO A 171 -25.10 13.27 -17.51
N GLU A 172 -24.27 13.95 -18.30
CA GLU A 172 -23.56 13.37 -19.44
C GLU A 172 -22.50 12.33 -19.03
N ARG A 173 -21.92 12.46 -17.82
CA ARG A 173 -20.93 11.52 -17.30
C ARG A 173 -21.55 10.17 -16.93
N TRP A 174 -22.85 10.18 -16.64
CA TRP A 174 -23.58 9.04 -16.08
C TRP A 174 -24.60 8.44 -17.07
N GLN A 175 -24.74 9.03 -18.25
CA GLN A 175 -25.54 8.48 -19.34
C GLN A 175 -24.77 7.42 -20.12
N ARG A 176 -25.47 6.38 -20.57
CA ARG A 176 -24.92 5.45 -21.57
C ARG A 176 -24.90 6.16 -22.93
N PRO A 177 -23.79 6.07 -23.69
CA PRO A 177 -23.76 6.59 -25.05
C PRO A 177 -24.92 6.00 -25.87
N ALA A 178 -25.48 6.81 -26.77
CA ALA A 178 -26.45 6.28 -27.72
C ALA A 178 -25.78 5.16 -28.54
N GLU A 179 -26.40 3.98 -28.55
CA GLU A 179 -25.94 2.84 -29.32
C GLU A 179 -26.84 2.65 -30.54
N VAL A 180 -26.24 2.32 -31.68
CA VAL A 180 -26.97 2.00 -32.90
C VAL A 180 -26.61 0.60 -33.40
N THR A 181 -27.58 -0.04 -34.04
CA THR A 181 -27.38 -1.25 -34.83
C THR A 181 -27.65 -0.90 -36.29
N LEU A 182 -26.66 -1.14 -37.15
CA LEU A 182 -26.74 -0.81 -38.57
C LEU A 182 -26.12 -1.90 -39.43
N THR A 183 -26.60 -1.99 -40.66
CA THR A 183 -25.99 -2.77 -41.73
C THR A 183 -25.46 -1.80 -42.77
N HIS A 184 -24.24 -2.01 -43.24
CA HIS A 184 -23.61 -1.17 -44.25
C HIS A 184 -23.21 -1.97 -45.48
N VAL A 185 -23.07 -1.25 -46.60
CA VAL A 185 -22.60 -1.78 -47.88
C VAL A 185 -21.35 -0.99 -48.26
N PHE A 186 -20.20 -1.65 -48.26
CA PHE A 186 -18.92 -1.02 -48.52
C PHE A 186 -18.54 -1.13 -50.01
N LEU A 187 -17.99 -0.07 -50.60
CA LEU A 187 -17.43 -0.08 -51.95
C LEU A 187 -15.98 0.40 -51.90
N SER A 188 -15.07 -0.43 -52.42
CA SER A 188 -13.64 -0.21 -52.35
C SER A 188 -13.16 0.69 -53.49
N ALA A 189 -12.66 1.88 -53.16
CA ALA A 189 -12.06 2.80 -54.12
C ALA A 189 -10.84 2.19 -54.84
N SER A 190 -10.07 1.31 -54.17
CA SER A 190 -8.92 0.63 -54.81
C SER A 190 -9.35 -0.42 -55.84
N ARG A 191 -10.54 -1.00 -55.72
CA ARG A 191 -11.10 -1.94 -56.71
C ARG A 191 -11.82 -1.24 -57.86
N ARG A 192 -12.55 -0.17 -57.56
CA ARG A 192 -13.50 0.49 -58.48
C ARG A 192 -12.94 1.76 -59.13
N GLY A 193 -11.82 2.28 -58.61
CA GLY A 193 -11.16 3.48 -59.13
C GLY A 193 -12.10 4.70 -59.13
N SER A 194 -12.01 5.51 -60.19
CA SER A 194 -12.79 6.75 -60.32
C SER A 194 -14.30 6.57 -60.49
N ARG A 195 -14.80 5.33 -60.62
CA ARG A 195 -16.23 5.03 -60.76
C ARG A 195 -16.94 4.80 -59.44
N VAL A 196 -16.19 4.67 -58.33
CA VAL A 196 -16.74 4.28 -57.02
C VAL A 196 -17.93 5.15 -56.59
N ASP A 197 -17.86 6.47 -56.80
CA ASP A 197 -18.94 7.39 -56.42
C ASP A 197 -20.20 7.23 -57.28
N ARG A 198 -20.05 6.82 -58.55
CA ARG A 198 -21.19 6.55 -59.43
C ARG A 198 -21.81 5.21 -59.05
N ASP A 199 -20.98 4.18 -58.94
CA ASP A 199 -21.39 2.85 -58.50
C ASP A 199 -22.12 2.89 -57.15
N ALA A 200 -21.67 3.73 -56.21
CA ALA A 200 -22.32 3.93 -54.92
C ALA A 200 -23.72 4.51 -55.04
N ARG A 201 -23.92 5.51 -55.89
CA ARG A 201 -25.22 6.16 -56.12
C ARG A 201 -26.18 5.20 -56.81
N ASP A 202 -25.73 4.55 -57.87
CA ASP A 202 -26.53 3.58 -58.63
C ASP A 202 -26.97 2.41 -57.71
N LEU A 203 -26.06 1.94 -56.84
CA LEU A 203 -26.37 0.89 -55.87
C LEU A 203 -27.36 1.38 -54.80
N LEU A 204 -27.19 2.61 -54.30
CA LEU A 204 -28.11 3.20 -53.33
C LEU A 204 -29.53 3.33 -53.89
N GLU A 205 -29.68 3.83 -55.11
CA GLU A 205 -30.98 3.93 -55.80
C GLU A 205 -31.64 2.57 -55.95
N ARG A 206 -30.86 1.54 -56.31
CA ARG A 206 -31.33 0.17 -56.41
C ARG A 206 -31.80 -0.39 -55.07
N LEU A 207 -31.03 -0.18 -53.99
CA LEU A 207 -31.38 -0.64 -52.65
C LEU A 207 -32.66 0.01 -52.13
N LEU A 208 -32.84 1.31 -52.39
CA LEU A 208 -34.04 2.06 -52.02
C LEU A 208 -35.27 1.62 -52.84
N GLY A 209 -35.10 1.31 -54.13
CA GLY A 209 -36.18 0.84 -54.99
C GLY A 209 -36.64 -0.58 -54.71
N GLU A 210 -35.71 -1.52 -54.51
CA GLU A 210 -36.00 -2.94 -54.32
C GLU A 210 -36.45 -3.30 -52.89
N HIS A 211 -36.34 -2.37 -51.92
CA HIS A 211 -36.54 -2.66 -50.49
C HIS A 211 -35.81 -3.94 -50.04
N ALA A 212 -34.57 -4.12 -50.53
CA ALA A 212 -33.80 -5.32 -50.27
C ALA A 212 -33.52 -5.46 -48.76
N GLY A 213 -33.79 -6.64 -48.19
CA GLY A 213 -33.44 -6.93 -46.80
C GLY A 213 -31.93 -6.81 -46.55
N ALA A 214 -31.55 -6.45 -45.32
CA ALA A 214 -30.17 -6.12 -44.92
C ALA A 214 -29.12 -7.16 -45.35
N ASP A 215 -29.44 -8.45 -45.26
CA ASP A 215 -28.54 -9.54 -45.65
C ASP A 215 -28.25 -9.55 -47.17
N ARG A 216 -29.27 -9.28 -47.99
CA ARG A 216 -29.10 -9.21 -49.45
C ARG A 216 -28.40 -7.93 -49.86
N ALA A 217 -28.70 -6.82 -49.18
CA ALA A 217 -28.06 -5.53 -49.45
C ALA A 217 -26.54 -5.58 -49.18
N SER A 218 -26.14 -6.17 -48.05
CA SER A 218 -24.72 -6.29 -47.69
C SER A 218 -23.92 -7.19 -48.65
N ALA A 219 -24.57 -8.18 -49.29
CA ALA A 219 -23.94 -9.05 -50.29
C ALA A 219 -23.64 -8.38 -51.64
N LEU A 220 -24.23 -7.20 -51.92
CA LEU A 220 -23.99 -6.44 -53.15
C LEU A 220 -22.74 -5.54 -53.08
N GLY A 221 -22.14 -5.41 -51.90
CA GLY A 221 -20.92 -4.63 -51.67
C GLY A 221 -19.63 -5.43 -51.85
N ASP A 222 -18.51 -4.73 -51.68
CA ASP A 222 -17.19 -5.32 -51.56
C ASP A 222 -16.94 -5.79 -50.12
N PRO A 223 -16.08 -6.82 -49.89
CA PRO A 223 -15.75 -7.28 -48.55
C PRO A 223 -15.15 -6.16 -47.69
N PHE A 224 -15.75 -5.92 -46.52
CA PHE A 224 -15.24 -5.02 -45.50
C PHE A 224 -14.54 -5.82 -44.38
N PRO A 225 -13.31 -5.45 -43.96
CA PRO A 225 -12.54 -6.26 -43.01
C PRO A 225 -13.22 -6.54 -41.66
N LEU A 226 -14.08 -5.64 -41.18
CA LEU A 226 -14.75 -5.77 -39.88
C LEU A 226 -16.18 -6.31 -39.97
N GLY A 227 -16.60 -6.79 -41.15
CA GLY A 227 -17.96 -7.28 -41.39
C GLY A 227 -18.95 -6.18 -41.75
N THR A 228 -20.14 -6.56 -42.21
CA THR A 228 -21.17 -5.65 -42.76
C THR A 228 -22.24 -5.26 -41.75
N GLU A 229 -22.30 -5.95 -40.60
CA GLU A 229 -23.24 -5.66 -39.53
C GLU A 229 -22.50 -5.12 -38.30
N VAL A 230 -22.99 -3.99 -37.78
CA VAL A 230 -22.51 -3.37 -36.56
C VAL A 230 -23.67 -3.34 -35.57
N ARG A 231 -23.47 -3.92 -34.37
CA ARG A 231 -24.50 -4.03 -33.33
C ARG A 231 -24.08 -3.24 -32.10
N HIS A 232 -25.03 -2.55 -31.47
CA HIS A 232 -24.83 -1.87 -30.20
C HIS A 232 -23.57 -0.97 -30.16
N ALA A 233 -23.30 -0.25 -31.26
CA ALA A 233 -22.10 0.57 -31.37
C ALA A 233 -22.38 2.01 -30.93
N SER A 234 -21.53 2.53 -30.05
CA SER A 234 -21.48 3.95 -29.72
C SER A 234 -20.86 4.75 -30.87
N GLU A 235 -21.00 6.08 -30.84
CA GLU A 235 -20.30 6.98 -31.79
C GLU A 235 -18.78 6.73 -31.83
N ARG A 236 -18.16 6.49 -30.67
CA ARG A 236 -16.74 6.16 -30.58
C ARG A 236 -16.40 4.83 -31.25
N ASP A 237 -17.28 3.84 -31.13
CA ASP A 237 -17.10 2.55 -31.81
C ASP A 237 -17.23 2.70 -33.32
N LEU A 238 -18.21 3.48 -33.79
CA LEU A 238 -18.37 3.78 -35.22
C LEU A 238 -17.14 4.51 -35.78
N GLN A 239 -16.59 5.49 -35.05
CA GLN A 239 -15.37 6.19 -35.44
C GLN A 239 -14.16 5.25 -35.52
N ARG A 240 -14.04 4.30 -34.59
CA ARG A 240 -12.99 3.27 -34.63
C ARG A 240 -13.15 2.30 -35.80
N ILE A 241 -14.37 2.01 -36.22
CA ILE A 241 -14.68 1.06 -37.31
C ILE A 241 -14.50 1.72 -38.68
N PHE A 242 -14.97 2.96 -38.86
CA PHE A 242 -15.09 3.61 -40.17
C PHE A 242 -14.10 4.76 -40.40
N GLY A 243 -13.51 5.34 -39.35
CA GLY A 243 -12.59 6.48 -39.42
C GLY A 243 -13.31 7.82 -39.24
#